data_AF-A0A846PCF6-F1
#
_entry.id   AF-A0A846PCF6-F1
#
_cell.length_a   1.000
_cell.length_b   1.000
_cell.length_c   1.000
_cell.angle_alpha   90.00
_cell.angle_beta   90.00
_cell.angle_gamma   90.00
#
_symmetry.space_group_name_H-M   'P 1'
#
loop_
_entity.id
_entity.type
_entity.pdbx_description
1 polymer ?
#
loop_
_entity_poly.entity_id
_entity_poly.type
_entity_poly.pdbx_seq_one_letter_code
_entity_poly.pdbx_strand_id
1 'polypeptide(L)' 'ADVTEFRGVPGDFKIKLLKRPRYVDPEKCNGCGDCSRACPVKAMDIFNRNLSKKSSISVMYPQAVPLIYSIDRKV' A
#
# COMPACT_ATOMS: atom_id res chain seq x y z
N ALA A 1 7.89 -1.67 -2.39
CA ALA A 1 8.59 -1.71 -3.69
C ALA A 1 9.49 -2.92 -3.62
N ASP A 2 9.57 -3.70 -4.69
CA ASP A 2 10.35 -4.93 -4.70
C ASP A 2 11.59 -4.74 -5.56
N VAL A 3 12.68 -5.39 -5.19
CA VAL A 3 13.89 -5.42 -6.01
C VAL A 3 13.67 -6.40 -7.16
N THR A 4 13.74 -5.93 -8.39
CA THR A 4 13.67 -6.80 -9.57
C THR A 4 15.05 -7.18 -10.07
N GLU A 5 16.02 -6.28 -9.92
CA GLU A 5 17.34 -6.47 -10.47
C GLU A 5 18.39 -5.73 -9.66
N PHE A 6 19.53 -6.38 -9.46
CA PHE A 6 20.69 -5.86 -8.75
C PHE A 6 21.94 -6.14 -9.59
N ARG A 7 22.62 -5.10 -10.05
CA ARG A 7 23.87 -5.20 -10.81
C ARG A 7 24.89 -4.20 -10.27
N GLY A 8 26.17 -4.52 -10.36
CA GLY A 8 27.25 -3.59 -10.03
C GLY A 8 28.39 -4.22 -9.23
N VAL A 9 29.32 -3.36 -8.84
CA VAL A 9 30.50 -3.67 -8.02
C VAL A 9 30.46 -2.85 -6.72
N PRO A 10 31.21 -3.24 -5.68
CA PRO A 10 31.23 -2.48 -4.42
C PRO A 10 31.53 -0.99 -4.66
N GLY A 11 30.56 -0.12 -4.33
CA GLY A 11 30.64 1.32 -4.52
C GLY A 11 29.79 1.89 -5.68
N ASP A 12 29.40 1.07 -6.66
CA ASP A 12 28.48 1.47 -7.74
C ASP A 12 27.46 0.36 -8.02
N PHE A 13 26.38 0.37 -7.23
CA PHE A 13 25.25 -0.55 -7.40
C PHE A 13 24.11 0.13 -8.15
N LYS A 14 23.66 -0.50 -9.22
CA LYS A 14 22.45 -0.14 -9.94
C LYS A 14 21.35 -1.12 -9.58
N ILE A 15 20.33 -0.61 -8.91
CA ILE A 15 19.18 -1.39 -8.44
C ILE A 15 17.95 -0.95 -9.22
N LYS A 16 17.23 -1.91 -9.79
CA LYS A 16 15.91 -1.68 -10.39
C LYS A 16 14.85 -2.06 -9.37
N LEU A 17 14.01 -1.09 -9.03
CA LEU A 17 12.92 -1.24 -8.07
C LEU A 17 11.58 -1.21 -8.79
N LEU A 18 10.73 -2.19 -8.49
CA LEU A 18 9.33 -2.20 -8.91
C LEU A 18 8.46 -1.56 -7.82
N LYS A 19 7.93 -0.37 -8.10
CA LYS A 19 6.94 0.28 -7.24
C LYS A 19 5.55 -0.18 -7.64
N ARG A 20 4.93 -1.06 -6.84
CA ARG A 20 3.54 -1.50 -7.07
C ARG A 20 2.59 -0.29 -7.03
N PRO A 21 1.62 -0.20 -7.96
CA PRO A 21 0.67 0.89 -7.98
C PRO A 21 -0.22 0.85 -6.73
N ARG A 22 -0.46 2.02 -6.13
CA ARG A 22 -1.42 2.17 -5.03
C ARG A 22 -2.85 2.42 -5.52
N TYR A 23 -3.01 2.70 -6.82
CA TYR A 23 -4.25 3.14 -7.46
C TYR A 23 -4.86 4.42 -6.85
N VAL A 24 -4.04 5.15 -6.10
CA VAL A 24 -4.32 6.47 -5.51
C VAL A 24 -3.12 7.34 -5.81
N ASP A 25 -3.37 8.59 -6.18
CA ASP A 25 -2.33 9.59 -6.35
C ASP A 25 -1.77 9.98 -4.97
N PRO A 26 -0.50 9.66 -4.66
CA PRO A 26 0.09 9.92 -3.36
C PRO A 26 0.23 11.41 -3.05
N GLU A 27 0.30 12.28 -4.06
CA GLU A 27 0.46 13.73 -3.84
C GLU A 27 -0.87 14.43 -3.54
N LYS A 28 -1.98 13.84 -3.99
CA LYS A 28 -3.34 14.35 -3.74
C LYS A 28 -4.01 13.71 -2.52
N CYS A 29 -3.48 12.59 -2.03
CA CYS A 29 -4.04 11.90 -0.88
C CYS A 29 -3.70 12.63 0.41
N ASN A 30 -4.71 13.09 1.13
CA ASN A 30 -4.57 13.76 2.43
C ASN A 30 -4.74 12.81 3.63
N GLY A 31 -4.98 11.52 3.40
CA GLY A 31 -5.16 10.54 4.48
C GLY A 31 -6.46 10.66 5.28
N CYS A 32 -7.50 11.36 4.79
CA CYS A 32 -8.73 11.61 5.57
C CYS A 32 -9.56 10.35 5.89
N GLY A 33 -9.50 9.32 5.05
CA GLY A 33 -10.18 8.04 5.26
C GLY A 33 -11.65 7.95 4.84
N ASP A 34 -12.21 9.00 4.24
CA ASP A 34 -13.60 9.02 3.73
C ASP A 34 -13.86 7.88 2.74
N CYS A 35 -12.90 7.63 1.86
CA CYS A 35 -12.97 6.56 0.88
C CYS A 35 -13.10 5.16 1.51
N SER A 36 -12.44 4.93 2.65
CA SER A 36 -12.49 3.64 3.36
C SER A 36 -13.84 3.41 4.03
N ARG A 37 -14.48 4.50 4.51
CA ARG A 37 -15.82 4.48 5.11
C ARG A 37 -16.92 4.23 4.07
N ALA A 38 -16.78 4.81 2.88
CA ALA A 38 -17.74 4.66 1.79
C ALA A 38 -17.61 3.31 1.03
N CYS A 39 -16.53 2.56 1.25
CA CYS A 39 -16.25 1.35 0.49
C CYS A 39 -17.27 0.23 0.82
N PRO A 40 -17.99 -0.31 -0.18
CA PRO A 40 -18.96 -1.40 0.05
C PRO A 40 -18.30 -2.76 0.26
N VAL A 41 -17.04 -2.94 -0.18
CA VAL A 41 -16.34 -4.22 -0.16
C VAL A 41 -15.42 -4.31 1.06
N LYS A 42 -15.45 -5.46 1.75
CA LYS A 42 -14.60 -5.77 2.91
C LYS A 42 -13.89 -7.11 2.70
N ALA A 43 -12.57 -7.13 2.91
CA ALA A 43 -11.73 -8.33 2.93
C ALA A 43 -11.22 -8.61 4.34
N MET A 44 -10.60 -9.77 4.51
CA MET A 44 -9.86 -10.12 5.72
C MET A 44 -8.62 -9.24 5.86
N ASP A 45 -8.39 -8.74 7.07
CA ASP A 45 -7.24 -7.90 7.35
C ASP A 45 -6.01 -8.76 7.68
N ILE A 46 -5.12 -8.89 6.70
CA ILE A 46 -3.87 -9.65 6.82
C ILE A 46 -2.97 -9.06 7.91
N PHE A 47 -2.96 -7.74 8.10
CA PHE A 47 -2.15 -7.09 9.13
C PHE A 47 -2.60 -7.52 10.53
N ASN A 48 -3.90 -7.59 10.74
CA ASN A 48 -4.51 -8.06 11.98
C ASN A 48 -4.64 -9.60 12.06
N ARG A 49 -3.81 -10.36 11.32
CA ARG A 49 -3.83 -11.83 11.28
C ARG A 49 -5.22 -12.42 11.00
N ASN A 50 -5.99 -11.79 10.11
CA ASN A 50 -7.34 -12.20 9.75
C ASN A 50 -8.34 -12.21 10.93
N LEU A 51 -8.06 -11.44 12.00
CA LEU A 51 -8.98 -11.29 13.13
C LEU A 51 -10.02 -10.19 12.92
N SER A 52 -9.86 -9.38 11.87
CA SER A 52 -10.77 -8.30 11.51
C SER A 52 -11.00 -8.23 10.01
N LYS A 53 -12.03 -7.47 9.62
CA LYS A 53 -12.30 -7.14 8.22
C LYS A 53 -11.93 -5.69 7.94
N LYS A 54 -11.45 -5.43 6.73
CA LYS A 54 -10.95 -4.14 6.28
C LYS A 54 -11.46 -3.83 4.89
N SER A 55 -11.70 -2.55 4.61
CA SER A 55 -12.14 -2.09 3.29
C SER A 55 -11.07 -2.30 2.21
N SER A 56 -11.50 -2.51 0.96
CA SER A 56 -10.58 -2.66 -0.19
C SER A 56 -9.65 -1.43 -0.34
N ILE A 57 -10.16 -0.22 -0.13
CA ILE A 57 -9.34 0.99 0.01
C ILE A 57 -8.99 1.22 1.48
N SER A 58 -7.71 1.09 1.82
CA SER A 58 -7.29 1.16 3.22
C SER A 58 -5.79 1.44 3.39
N VAL A 59 -5.40 1.87 4.60
CA VAL A 59 -4.01 1.97 5.08
C VAL A 59 -3.68 0.78 5.96
N MET A 60 -2.41 0.36 6.05
CA MET A 60 -2.02 -0.86 6.79
C MET A 60 -2.44 -0.81 8.27
N TYR A 61 -2.20 0.33 8.92
CA TYR A 61 -2.62 0.67 10.27
C TYR A 61 -2.76 2.20 10.40
N PRO A 62 -3.45 2.74 11.42
CA PRO A 62 -3.77 4.17 11.49
C PRO A 62 -2.55 5.12 11.53
N GLN A 63 -1.42 4.68 12.08
CA GLN A 63 -0.18 5.45 12.20
C GLN A 63 0.82 5.15 11.07
N ALA A 64 0.37 4.55 9.95
CA ALA A 64 1.27 4.17 8.87
C ALA A 64 1.98 5.37 8.25
N VAL A 65 3.29 5.25 8.04
CA VAL A 65 4.11 6.26 7.35
C VAL A 65 4.58 5.69 6.01
N PRO A 66 4.27 6.34 4.87
CA PRO A 66 3.39 7.50 4.71
C PRO A 66 1.90 7.14 4.86
N LEU A 67 1.09 8.06 5.39
CA LEU A 67 -0.35 7.89 5.62
C LEU A 67 -1.13 8.07 4.30
N ILE A 68 -0.91 7.15 3.36
CA ILE A 68 -1.49 7.19 2.02
C ILE A 68 -2.28 5.92 1.79
N TYR A 69 -3.56 6.10 1.45
CA TYR A 69 -4.46 5.00 1.14
C TYR A 69 -4.03 4.25 -0.13
N SER A 70 -4.29 2.96 -0.16
CA SER A 70 -4.10 2.11 -1.32
C SER A 70 -5.34 1.25 -1.56
N ILE A 71 -5.65 0.99 -2.83
CA ILE A 71 -6.73 0.08 -3.21
C ILE A 71 -6.15 -1.29 -3.47
N ASP A 72 -6.66 -2.31 -2.79
CA ASP A 72 -6.39 -3.70 -3.13
C ASP A 72 -7.46 -4.22 -4.09
N ARG A 73 -7.05 -4.58 -5.31
CA ARG A 73 -7.93 -5.08 -6.39
C ARG A 73 -8.21 -6.59 -6.29
N LYS A 74 -7.57 -7.29 -5.37
CA LYS A 74 -7.75 -8.74 -5.17
C LYS A 74 -8.70 -9.08 -4.01
N VAL A 75 -9.23 -8.04 -3.36
CA VAL A 75 -10.24 -8.10 -2.30
C VAL A 75 -11.59 -8.53 -2.86
#